data_AF-A0A7Y2GTZ2-F1
#
_entry.id   AF-A0A7Y2GTZ2-F1
#
_cell.length_a   1.000
_cell.length_b   1.000
_cell.length_c   1.000
_cell.angle_alpha   90.00
_cell.angle_beta   90.00
_cell.angle_gamma   90.00
#
_symmetry.space_group_name_H-M   'P 1'
#
loop_
_entity.id
_entity.type
_entity.pdbx_description
1 polymer ?
#
loop_
_entity_poly.entity_id
_entity_poly.type
_entity_poly.pdbx_seq_one_letter_code
_entity_poly.pdbx_strand_id
1 'polypeptide(L)'
;MEPEAMEQRWIMLEKGGVTADVIEAQKDLYKKEGLDGMRRHNLKNRLAGIKTKLEEDKNAYIKYNALAYAYADLKDKEKTLEYLNKAYQQREVLLVNLKNQRQFDFLNNEPEFQELLKKIGFPE
;
A
#
# COMPACT_ATOMS: atom_id res chain seq x y z
N MET A 1 7.00 -10.66 15.33
CA MET A 1 8.29 -10.32 14.69
C MET A 1 9.17 -9.86 15.83
N GLU A 2 10.16 -10.67 16.18
CA GLU A 2 10.98 -10.51 17.38
C GLU A 2 11.92 -9.29 17.29
N PRO A 3 12.33 -8.66 18.41
CA PRO A 3 13.28 -7.54 18.43
C PRO A 3 14.57 -7.78 17.64
N GLU A 4 15.05 -9.02 17.63
CA GLU A 4 16.23 -9.47 16.89
C GLU A 4 16.08 -9.27 15.36
N ALA A 5 14.88 -9.45 14.82
CA ALA A 5 14.62 -9.28 13.39
C ALA A 5 14.69 -7.80 12.96
N MET A 6 14.37 -6.87 13.87
CA MET A 6 14.47 -5.43 13.63
C MET A 6 15.92 -4.95 13.66
N GLU A 7 16.73 -5.52 14.56
CA GLU A 7 18.16 -5.23 14.64
C GLU A 7 18.90 -5.63 13.36
N GLN A 8 18.63 -6.84 12.85
CA GLN A 8 19.16 -7.28 11.56
C GLN A 8 18.71 -6.38 10.40
N ARG A 9 17.45 -5.94 10.42
CA ARG A 9 16.95 -4.99 9.42
C ARG A 9 17.71 -3.66 9.44
N TRP A 10 18.01 -3.11 10.61
CA TRP A 10 18.78 -1.86 10.71
C TRP A 10 20.22 -2.02 10.21
N ILE A 11 20.89 -3.12 10.56
CA ILE A 11 22.22 -3.46 10.04
C ILE A 11 22.20 -3.53 8.51
N MET A 12 21.17 -4.15 7.93
CA MET A 12 21.04 -4.26 6.46
C MET A 12 20.79 -2.90 5.80
N LEU A 13 20.02 -2.00 6.42
CA LEU A 13 19.79 -0.65 5.91
C LEU A 13 21.08 0.19 5.94
N GLU A 14 21.85 0.10 7.01
CA GLU A 14 23.14 0.79 7.14
C GLU A 14 24.12 0.31 6.07
N LYS A 15 24.25 -1.01 5.89
CA LYS A 15 25.06 -1.60 4.80
C LYS A 15 24.56 -1.20 3.41
N GLY A 16 23.26 -0.93 3.27
CA GLY A 16 22.64 -0.43 2.05
C GLY A 16 22.82 1.07 1.81
N GLY A 17 23.55 1.78 2.67
CA GLY A 17 23.84 3.21 2.53
C GLY A 17 22.75 4.14 3.06
N VAL A 18 21.79 3.63 3.83
CA VAL A 18 20.85 4.48 4.56
C VAL A 18 21.59 5.18 5.69
N THR A 19 21.40 6.50 5.80
CA THR A 19 22.14 7.33 6.77
C THR A 19 21.73 7.04 8.21
N ALA A 20 22.65 7.27 9.14
CA ALA A 20 22.47 6.97 10.56
C ALA A 20 21.29 7.75 11.18
N ASP A 21 21.04 8.98 10.75
CA ASP A 21 19.90 9.79 11.20
C ASP A 21 18.56 9.18 10.80
N VAL A 22 18.46 8.63 9.59
CA VAL A 22 17.25 7.94 9.11
C VAL A 22 17.04 6.62 9.86
N ILE A 23 18.11 5.91 10.19
CA ILE A 23 18.05 4.67 10.98
C ILE A 23 17.63 4.98 12.42
N GLU A 24 18.17 6.04 13.03
CA GLU A 24 17.81 6.43 14.39
C GLU A 24 16.35 6.90 14.49
N ALA A 25 15.87 7.68 13.52
CA ALA A 25 14.46 8.05 13.43
C ALA A 25 13.54 6.81 13.34
N GLN A 26 13.96 5.75 12.62
CA GLN A 26 13.20 4.49 12.59
C GLN A 26 13.22 3.76 13.94
N LYS A 27 14.35 3.75 14.65
CA LYS A 27 14.47 3.16 15.99
C LYS A 27 13.57 3.88 16.99
N ASP A 28 13.56 5.21 16.96
CA ASP A 28 12.72 6.01 17.85
C ASP A 28 11.23 5.82 17.56
N LEU A 29 10.85 5.79 16.28
CA LEU A 29 9.48 5.48 15.88
C LEU A 29 9.05 4.07 16.32
N TYR A 30 9.94 3.09 16.20
CA TYR A 30 9.70 1.73 16.69
C TYR A 30 9.46 1.69 18.20
N LYS A 31 10.33 2.34 18.98
CA LYS A 31 10.19 2.41 20.44
C LYS A 31 8.88 3.09 20.85
N LYS A 32 8.47 4.12 20.11
CA LYS A 32 7.28 4.94 20.43
C LYS A 32 5.97 4.29 20.01
N GLU A 33 5.89 3.74 18.80
CA GLU A 33 4.62 3.31 18.19
C GLU A 33 4.59 1.82 17.84
N GLY A 34 5.66 1.09 18.15
CA GLY A 34 5.82 -0.30 17.79
C GLY A 34 5.88 -0.55 16.29
N LEU A 35 5.82 -1.83 15.92
CA LEU A 35 5.90 -2.27 14.54
C LEU A 35 4.73 -1.76 13.70
N ASP A 36 3.53 -1.67 14.28
CA ASP A 36 2.33 -1.24 13.56
C ASP A 36 2.36 0.26 13.26
N GLY A 37 2.87 1.10 14.16
CA GLY A 37 3.11 2.52 13.88
C GLY A 37 4.13 2.73 12.77
N MET A 38 5.25 2.00 12.84
CA MET A 38 6.26 2.03 11.77
C MET A 38 5.68 1.59 10.42
N ARG A 39 4.90 0.49 10.40
CA ARG A 39 4.22 0.02 9.18
C ARG A 39 3.32 1.10 8.61
N ARG A 40 2.46 1.71 9.43
CA ARG A 40 1.59 2.81 8.99
C ARG A 40 2.39 3.98 8.41
N HIS A 41 3.49 4.37 9.06
CA HIS A 41 4.35 5.44 8.58
C HIS A 41 4.98 5.11 7.22
N ASN A 42 5.53 3.90 7.08
CA ASN A 42 6.12 3.44 5.82
C ASN A 42 5.09 3.40 4.69
N LEU A 43 3.87 2.95 4.98
CA LEU A 43 2.77 2.92 4.01
C LEU A 43 2.36 4.33 3.58
N LYS A 44 2.31 5.29 4.50
CA LYS A 44 2.05 6.71 4.18
C LYS A 44 3.15 7.30 3.30
N ASN A 45 4.42 7.02 3.58
CA ASN A 45 5.54 7.49 2.75
C ASN A 45 5.49 6.86 1.35
N ARG A 46 5.16 5.57 1.26
CA ARG A 46 4.96 4.90 -0.04
C ARG A 46 3.82 5.55 -0.82
N LEU A 47 2.70 5.84 -0.17
CA LEU A 47 1.56 6.53 -0.78
C LEU A 47 1.96 7.92 -1.29
N ALA A 48 2.69 8.69 -0.49
CA ALA A 48 3.19 10.01 -0.90
C ALA A 48 4.09 9.90 -2.14
N GLY A 49 5.04 8.96 -2.15
CA GLY A 49 5.92 8.73 -3.30
C GLY A 49 5.18 8.31 -4.58
N ILE A 50 4.10 7.52 -4.47
CA ILE A 50 3.26 7.17 -5.62
C ILE A 50 2.53 8.42 -6.14
N LYS A 51 2.00 9.26 -5.25
CA LYS A 51 1.29 10.50 -5.63
C LYS A 51 2.22 11.51 -6.30
N THR A 52 3.39 11.78 -5.72
CA THR A 52 4.38 12.71 -6.29
C THR A 52 4.74 12.30 -7.72
N LYS A 53 5.03 11.02 -7.95
CA LYS A 53 5.36 10.55 -9.30
C LYS A 53 4.19 10.68 -10.29
N LEU A 54 2.95 10.51 -9.83
CA LEU A 54 1.76 10.72 -10.66
C LEU A 54 1.53 12.20 -11.00
N GLU A 55 1.89 13.11 -10.07
CA GLU A 55 1.83 14.55 -10.29
C GLU A 55 2.92 15.03 -11.25
N GLU A 56 4.14 14.50 -11.11
CA GLU A 56 5.30 14.81 -11.96
C GLU A 56 5.12 14.30 -13.39
N ASP A 57 4.55 13.10 -13.56
CA ASP A 57 4.25 12.53 -14.85
C ASP A 57 2.92 11.78 -14.81
N LYS A 58 1.87 12.43 -15.34
CA LYS A 58 0.53 11.84 -15.46
C LYS A 58 0.49 10.65 -16.42
N ASN A 59 1.51 10.50 -17.27
CA ASN A 59 1.72 9.35 -18.16
C ASN A 59 2.72 8.35 -17.58
N ALA A 60 3.28 8.60 -16.39
CA ALA A 60 4.06 7.60 -15.70
C ALA A 60 3.22 6.33 -15.66
N TYR A 61 3.86 5.18 -15.84
CA TYR A 61 3.21 3.87 -15.76
C TYR A 61 2.80 3.53 -14.31
N ILE A 62 2.38 4.53 -13.54
CA ILE A 62 1.76 4.41 -12.24
C ILE A 62 0.29 4.17 -12.48
N LYS A 63 -0.01 2.89 -12.49
CA LYS A 63 -1.35 2.36 -12.53
C LYS A 63 -2.11 2.74 -11.25
N TYR A 64 -3.37 3.14 -11.39
CA TYR A 64 -4.28 3.45 -10.27
C TYR A 64 -4.38 2.29 -9.28
N ASN A 65 -4.14 1.05 -9.73
CA ASN A 65 -4.05 -0.09 -8.84
C ASN A 65 -2.98 0.10 -7.73
N ALA A 66 -1.85 0.76 -7.99
CA ALA A 66 -0.78 0.97 -7.01
C ALA A 66 -1.27 1.85 -5.85
N LEU A 67 -2.10 2.84 -6.16
CA LEU A 67 -2.79 3.66 -5.16
C LEU A 67 -3.83 2.84 -4.41
N ALA A 68 -4.61 2.00 -5.10
CA ALA A 68 -5.56 1.09 -4.45
C ALA A 68 -4.88 0.13 -3.45
N TYR A 69 -3.75 -0.49 -3.82
CA TYR A 69 -2.95 -1.32 -2.90
C TYR A 69 -2.41 -0.52 -1.71
N ALA A 70 -1.93 0.72 -1.95
CA ALA A 70 -1.45 1.58 -0.88
C ALA A 70 -2.52 1.98 0.12
N TYR A 71 -3.72 2.30 -0.34
CA TYR A 71 -4.85 2.57 0.54
C TYR A 71 -5.40 1.32 1.22
N ALA A 72 -5.37 0.16 0.55
CA ALA A 72 -5.79 -1.12 1.12
C ALA A 72 -4.89 -1.54 2.29
N ASP A 73 -3.58 -1.36 2.15
CA ASP A 73 -2.63 -1.59 3.24
C ASP A 73 -2.84 -0.66 4.44
N LEU A 74 -3.36 0.56 4.18
CA LEU A 74 -3.75 1.52 5.21
C LEU A 74 -5.15 1.27 5.79
N LYS A 75 -5.90 0.30 5.25
CA LYS A 75 -7.32 0.04 5.57
C LYS A 75 -8.23 1.25 5.37
N ASP A 76 -7.83 2.16 4.48
CA ASP A 76 -8.66 3.29 4.05
C ASP A 76 -9.65 2.81 2.99
N LYS A 77 -10.84 2.43 3.45
CA LYS A 77 -11.89 1.86 2.60
C LYS A 77 -12.25 2.77 1.44
N GLU A 78 -12.60 4.03 1.73
CA GLU A 78 -13.13 4.97 0.75
C GLU A 78 -12.11 5.18 -0.38
N LYS A 79 -10.86 5.44 -0.02
CA LYS A 79 -9.80 5.63 -1.02
C LYS A 79 -9.47 4.34 -1.77
N THR A 80 -9.50 3.19 -1.11
CA THR A 80 -9.28 1.92 -1.80
C THR A 80 -10.32 1.71 -2.91
N LEU A 81 -11.61 1.88 -2.59
CA LEU A 81 -12.70 1.74 -3.56
C LEU A 81 -12.64 2.78 -4.68
N GLU A 82 -12.31 4.04 -4.36
CA GLU A 82 -12.11 5.10 -5.35
C GLU A 82 -11.06 4.70 -6.40
N TYR A 83 -9.88 4.25 -5.95
CA TYR A 83 -8.79 3.91 -6.86
C TYR A 83 -8.97 2.57 -7.58
N LEU A 84 -9.68 1.61 -6.98
CA LEU A 84 -10.08 0.39 -7.67
C LEU A 84 -11.04 0.69 -8.83
N ASN A 85 -12.01 1.59 -8.63
CA ASN A 85 -12.91 2.03 -9.71
C ASN A 85 -12.17 2.78 -10.82
N LYS A 86 -11.21 3.65 -10.47
CA LYS A 86 -10.34 4.33 -11.47
C LYS A 86 -9.52 3.34 -12.28
N ALA A 87 -8.92 2.34 -11.63
CA ALA A 87 -8.19 1.27 -12.30
C ALA A 87 -9.09 0.49 -13.26
N TYR A 88 -10.36 0.27 -12.89
CA TYR A 88 -11.33 -0.43 -13.75
C TYR A 88 -11.69 0.41 -14.97
N GLN A 89 -11.94 1.71 -14.80
CA GLN A 89 -12.21 2.64 -15.90
C GLN A 89 -11.05 2.68 -16.92
N GLN A 90 -9.81 2.60 -16.44
CA GLN A 90 -8.61 2.53 -17.29
C GLN A 90 -8.30 1.13 -17.83
N ARG A 91 -9.16 0.13 -17.55
CA ARG A 91 -8.99 -1.27 -17.97
C ARG A 91 -7.64 -1.85 -17.54
N GLU A 92 -7.19 -1.52 -16.33
CA GLU A 92 -5.92 -2.02 -15.82
C GLU A 92 -5.97 -3.53 -15.58
N VAL A 93 -5.10 -4.26 -16.27
CA VAL A 93 -5.05 -5.74 -16.29
C VAL A 93 -4.92 -6.36 -14.89
N LEU A 94 -4.31 -5.66 -13.92
CA LEU A 94 -4.03 -6.23 -12.60
C LEU A 94 -5.27 -6.42 -11.71
N LEU A 95 -6.45 -5.94 -12.13
CA LEU A 95 -7.73 -6.20 -11.45
C LEU A 95 -8.22 -7.64 -11.56
N VAL A 96 -7.69 -8.44 -12.51
CA VAL A 96 -8.07 -9.85 -12.67
C VAL A 96 -7.69 -10.74 -11.48
N ASN A 97 -6.78 -10.28 -10.62
CA ASN A 97 -6.32 -11.01 -9.43
C ASN A 97 -6.91 -10.45 -8.13
N LEU A 98 -7.90 -9.56 -8.19
CA LEU A 98 -8.38 -8.81 -7.03
C LEU A 98 -8.86 -9.69 -5.87
N LYS A 99 -9.61 -10.77 -6.14
CA LYS A 99 -10.08 -11.74 -5.12
C LYS A 99 -8.95 -12.53 -4.45
N ASN A 100 -7.77 -12.63 -5.06
CA ASN A 100 -6.63 -13.39 -4.51
C ASN A 100 -5.76 -12.57 -3.55
N GLN A 101 -6.07 -11.28 -3.38
CA GLN A 101 -5.23 -10.33 -2.69
C GLN A 101 -5.81 -10.01 -1.32
N ARG A 102 -5.26 -10.66 -0.28
CA ARG A 102 -5.72 -10.55 1.12
C ARG A 102 -5.84 -9.11 1.66
N GLN A 103 -5.10 -8.21 1.05
CA GLN A 103 -5.10 -6.79 1.35
C GLN A 103 -6.48 -6.16 1.15
N PHE A 104 -7.33 -6.72 0.27
CA PHE A 104 -8.71 -6.29 0.03
C PHE A 104 -9.78 -7.08 0.80
N ASP A 105 -9.43 -8.08 1.61
CA ASP A 105 -10.42 -8.92 2.31
C ASP A 105 -11.38 -8.11 3.20
N PHE A 106 -10.90 -6.96 3.69
CA PHE A 106 -11.69 -6.02 4.50
C PHE A 106 -12.82 -5.34 3.72
N LEU A 107 -12.84 -5.45 2.39
CA LEU A 107 -13.89 -4.93 1.52
C LEU A 107 -14.93 -5.99 1.12
N ASN A 108 -14.77 -7.26 1.52
CA ASN A 108 -15.62 -8.35 1.05
C ASN A 108 -17.12 -8.14 1.39
N ASN A 109 -17.44 -7.38 2.43
CA ASN A 109 -18.83 -7.06 2.81
C ASN A 109 -19.32 -5.72 2.26
N GLU A 110 -18.50 -5.01 1.48
CA GLU A 110 -18.85 -3.69 0.97
C GLU A 110 -19.63 -3.82 -0.35
N PRO A 111 -20.86 -3.27 -0.45
CA PRO A 111 -21.67 -3.39 -1.67
C PRO A 111 -20.96 -2.87 -2.92
N GLU A 112 -20.22 -1.75 -2.79
CA GLU A 112 -19.47 -1.15 -3.89
C GLU A 112 -18.36 -2.07 -4.42
N PHE A 113 -17.73 -2.84 -3.53
CA PHE A 113 -16.70 -3.81 -3.92
C PHE A 113 -17.31 -4.98 -4.67
N GLN A 114 -18.46 -5.49 -4.20
CA GLN A 114 -19.19 -6.57 -4.88
C GLN A 114 -19.64 -6.15 -6.28
N GLU A 115 -20.17 -4.94 -6.43
CA GLU A 115 -20.55 -4.40 -7.75
C GLU A 115 -19.35 -4.23 -8.68
N LEU A 116 -18.19 -3.84 -8.15
CA LEU A 116 -16.95 -3.79 -8.94
C LEU A 116 -16.51 -5.18 -9.39
N LEU A 117 -16.57 -6.20 -8.52
CA LEU A 117 -16.22 -7.58 -8.86
C LEU A 117 -17.10 -8.13 -9.99
N LYS A 118 -18.41 -7.85 -9.95
CA LYS A 118 -19.35 -8.19 -11.03
C LYS A 118 -18.96 -7.53 -12.35
N LYS A 119 -18.63 -6.24 -12.33
CA LYS A 119 -18.18 -5.49 -13.52
C LYS A 119 -16.89 -6.06 -14.13
N ILE A 120 -15.98 -6.57 -13.28
CA ILE A 120 -14.75 -7.22 -13.71
C ILE A 120 -15.02 -8.62 -14.29
N GLY A 121 -16.14 -9.27 -13.91
CA GLY A 121 -16.55 -10.59 -14.37
C GLY A 121 -16.21 -11.73 -13.40
N PHE A 122 -16.00 -11.43 -12.11
CA PHE A 122 -15.89 -12.49 -11.10
C PHE A 122 -17.26 -13.14 -10.85
N PRO A 123 -17.32 -14.48 -10.72
CA PRO A 123 -18.56 -15.15 -10.31
C PRO A 123 -18.93 -14.74 -8.88
N GLU A 124 -20.23 -14.72 -8.60
CA GLU A 124 -20.80 -14.54 -7.25
C GLU A 124 -20.31 -15.62 -6.28
#